data_AF-A8RVS1-F1
#
_entry.id   AF-A8RVS1-F1
#
_cell.length_a   1.000
_cell.length_b   1.000
_cell.length_c   1.000
_cell.angle_alpha   90.00
_cell.angle_beta   90.00
_cell.angle_gamma   90.00
#
_symmetry.space_group_name_H-M   'P 1'
#
loop_
_entity.id
_entity.type
_entity.pdbx_description
1 polymer ?
#
loop_
_entity_poly.entity_id
_entity_poly.type
_entity_poly.pdbx_seq_one_letter_code
_entity_poly.pdbx_strand_id
1 'polypeptide(L)'
;MIKTARQLKDLIRNLSREKSADAQILMRNYMMERFLERISLSEYHDKFILKGGMLVAAMVGLDARSTMDLDATIKGANVNVEDIENLISSIITVPIDDGVKFQLKSISEIMDEAEYPGIRVSMSTTFDGVVTPLKIDISTGDAITPREVQYSFKLMLEDRSIDIWAYNLETVLAEKLETIITRTTTNTRMRDFYDIFILEQLHGTTLNPKILHDALLATAHKRGSEKYLNQAEEVFDEVENDSVMQKLWEAYRKKFSYASDLEWDVIMKAIRRLYDLCEKGIGL
;
A
#
# COMPACT_ATOMS: atom_id res chain seq x y z
N MET A 1 -23.50 -3.70 -14.58
CA MET A 1 -22.67 -4.91 -14.68
C MET A 1 -21.90 -4.88 -15.99
N ILE A 2 -20.58 -4.85 -15.91
CA ILE A 2 -19.67 -4.81 -17.07
C ILE A 2 -19.58 -6.22 -17.63
N LYS A 3 -19.93 -6.44 -18.90
CA LYS A 3 -20.05 -7.80 -19.47
C LYS A 3 -19.01 -8.14 -20.53
N THR A 4 -18.34 -7.14 -21.09
CA THR A 4 -17.42 -7.32 -22.21
C THR A 4 -16.12 -6.56 -22.00
N ALA A 5 -15.02 -7.08 -22.56
CA ALA A 5 -13.71 -6.43 -22.56
C ALA A 5 -13.75 -5.07 -23.24
N ARG A 6 -14.60 -4.90 -24.27
CA ARG A 6 -14.80 -3.59 -24.92
C ARG A 6 -15.36 -2.57 -23.93
N GLN A 7 -16.45 -2.90 -23.23
CA GLN A 7 -17.04 -2.01 -22.22
C GLN A 7 -16.04 -1.65 -21.13
N LEU A 8 -15.31 -2.65 -20.60
CA LEU A 8 -14.29 -2.41 -19.58
C LEU A 8 -13.19 -1.48 -20.09
N LYS A 9 -12.64 -1.73 -21.29
CA LYS A 9 -11.59 -0.89 -21.89
C LYS A 9 -12.07 0.53 -22.15
N ASP A 10 -13.33 0.71 -22.56
CA ASP A 10 -13.91 2.05 -22.78
C ASP A 10 -14.04 2.81 -21.45
N LEU A 11 -14.52 2.16 -20.39
CA LEU A 11 -14.59 2.74 -19.04
C LEU A 11 -13.20 3.12 -18.52
N ILE A 12 -12.23 2.20 -18.60
CA ILE A 12 -10.85 2.43 -18.19
C ILE A 12 -10.20 3.57 -18.97
N ARG A 13 -10.44 3.65 -20.29
CA ARG A 13 -9.91 4.75 -21.12
C ARG A 13 -10.51 6.09 -20.72
N ASN A 14 -11.81 6.14 -20.42
CA ASN A 14 -12.46 7.37 -19.98
C ASN A 14 -11.90 7.81 -18.62
N LEU A 15 -11.79 6.88 -17.66
CA LEU A 15 -11.24 7.17 -16.34
C LEU A 15 -9.76 7.56 -16.41
N SER A 16 -8.97 6.91 -17.27
CA SER A 16 -7.56 7.26 -17.51
C SER A 16 -7.40 8.72 -17.95
N ARG A 17 -8.28 9.21 -18.83
CA ARG A 17 -8.29 10.61 -19.27
C ARG A 17 -8.74 11.56 -18.17
N GLU A 18 -9.78 11.19 -17.42
CA GLU A 18 -10.32 11.99 -16.33
C GLU A 18 -9.30 12.16 -15.20
N LYS A 19 -8.63 11.07 -14.83
CA LYS A 19 -7.72 10.99 -13.67
C LYS A 19 -6.24 11.15 -14.03
N SER A 20 -5.92 11.37 -15.31
CA SER A 20 -4.54 11.40 -15.82
C SER A 20 -3.70 10.19 -15.36
N ALA A 21 -4.34 9.04 -15.23
CA ALA A 21 -3.74 7.80 -14.72
C ALA A 21 -3.52 6.80 -15.86
N ASP A 22 -2.48 5.96 -15.74
CA ASP A 22 -2.16 4.98 -16.76
C ASP A 22 -3.25 3.89 -16.89
N ALA A 23 -3.74 3.66 -18.10
CA ALA A 23 -4.82 2.72 -18.36
C ALA A 23 -4.48 1.26 -18.03
N GLN A 24 -3.22 0.84 -18.14
CA GLN A 24 -2.80 -0.50 -17.73
C GLN A 24 -2.83 -0.63 -16.22
N ILE A 25 -2.42 0.41 -15.48
CA ILE A 25 -2.52 0.44 -14.02
C ILE A 25 -3.98 0.37 -13.58
N LEU A 26 -4.87 1.16 -14.19
CA LEU A 26 -6.29 1.12 -13.87
C LEU A 26 -6.92 -0.24 -14.19
N MET A 27 -6.57 -0.87 -15.32
CA MET A 27 -7.02 -2.23 -15.64
C MET A 27 -6.58 -3.22 -14.56
N ARG A 28 -5.35 -3.08 -14.06
CA ARG A 28 -4.82 -3.94 -13.00
C ARG A 28 -5.50 -3.67 -11.66
N ASN A 29 -5.78 -2.42 -11.32
CA ASN A 29 -6.53 -2.04 -10.13
C ASN A 29 -7.93 -2.65 -10.14
N TYR A 30 -8.63 -2.60 -11.28
CA TYR A 30 -9.92 -3.26 -11.42
C TYR A 30 -9.83 -4.77 -11.11
N MET A 31 -8.80 -5.46 -11.60
CA MET A 31 -8.59 -6.88 -11.30
C MET A 31 -8.24 -7.13 -9.81
N MET A 32 -7.49 -6.22 -9.18
CA MET A 32 -7.23 -6.26 -7.74
C MET A 32 -8.52 -6.05 -6.92
N GLU A 33 -9.39 -5.11 -7.32
CA GLU A 33 -10.70 -4.91 -6.69
C GLU A 33 -11.56 -6.17 -6.73
N ARG A 34 -11.55 -6.89 -7.86
CA ARG A 34 -12.29 -8.17 -7.98
C ARG A 34 -11.73 -9.26 -7.07
N PHE A 35 -10.43 -9.20 -6.76
CA PHE A 35 -9.83 -10.08 -5.78
C PHE A 35 -10.18 -9.66 -4.34
N LEU A 36 -10.11 -8.37 -4.01
CA LEU A 36 -10.53 -7.84 -2.71
C LEU A 36 -12.00 -8.13 -2.41
N GLU A 37 -12.89 -8.03 -3.39
CA GLU A 37 -14.29 -8.38 -3.22
C GLU A 37 -14.46 -9.87 -2.87
N ARG A 38 -13.72 -10.76 -3.53
CA ARG A 38 -13.71 -12.18 -3.18
C ARG A 38 -13.16 -12.42 -1.77
N ILE A 39 -12.13 -11.68 -1.34
CA ILE A 39 -11.65 -11.72 0.05
C ILE A 39 -12.78 -11.37 1.01
N SER A 40 -13.48 -10.25 0.77
CA SER A 40 -14.56 -9.75 1.65
C SER A 40 -15.73 -10.73 1.81
N LEU A 41 -15.91 -11.62 0.83
CA LEU A 41 -16.98 -12.63 0.81
C LEU A 41 -16.49 -14.04 1.16
N SER A 42 -15.20 -14.22 1.44
CA SER A 42 -14.59 -15.51 1.76
C SER A 42 -14.60 -15.81 3.26
N GLU A 43 -14.39 -17.07 3.61
CA GLU A 43 -14.12 -17.49 4.99
C GLU A 43 -12.85 -16.86 5.60
N TYR A 44 -11.98 -16.29 4.75
CA TYR A 44 -10.72 -15.66 5.14
C TYR A 44 -10.83 -14.13 5.30
N HIS A 45 -12.03 -13.54 5.17
CA HIS A 45 -12.23 -12.09 5.25
C HIS A 45 -11.60 -11.49 6.52
N ASP A 46 -11.75 -12.13 7.68
CA ASP A 46 -11.19 -11.69 8.97
C ASP A 46 -9.67 -11.94 9.15
N LYS A 47 -9.03 -12.61 8.20
CA LYS A 47 -7.59 -12.92 8.26
C LYS A 47 -6.75 -12.02 7.38
N PHE A 48 -7.34 -11.47 6.32
CA PHE A 48 -6.61 -10.74 5.28
C PHE A 48 -6.66 -9.24 5.57
N ILE A 49 -5.51 -8.63 5.80
CA ILE A 49 -5.43 -7.21 6.18
C ILE A 49 -4.67 -6.47 5.08
N LEU A 50 -5.37 -5.58 4.36
CA LEU A 50 -4.83 -4.75 3.30
C LEU A 50 -3.80 -3.75 3.85
N LYS A 51 -2.66 -3.62 3.17
CA LYS A 51 -1.63 -2.62 3.47
C LYS A 51 -1.07 -2.01 2.17
N GLY A 52 -0.01 -1.23 2.31
CA GLY A 52 0.82 -0.78 1.19
C GLY A 52 0.11 0.13 0.19
N GLY A 53 0.54 0.06 -1.07
CA GLY A 53 0.23 1.07 -2.06
C GLY A 53 -1.25 1.15 -2.48
N MET A 54 -1.97 0.03 -2.39
CA MET A 54 -3.39 -0.02 -2.77
C MET A 54 -4.27 0.65 -1.71
N LEU A 55 -3.94 0.46 -0.43
CA LEU A 55 -4.61 1.16 0.66
C LEU A 55 -4.40 2.67 0.56
N VAL A 56 -3.15 3.11 0.34
CA VAL A 56 -2.83 4.54 0.16
C VAL A 56 -3.60 5.10 -1.03
N ALA A 57 -3.62 4.41 -2.17
CA ALA A 57 -4.38 4.81 -3.35
C ALA A 57 -5.88 4.97 -3.07
N ALA A 58 -6.46 4.08 -2.26
CA ALA A 58 -7.86 4.17 -1.86
C ALA A 58 -8.13 5.36 -0.91
N MET A 59 -7.17 5.71 -0.04
CA MET A 59 -7.29 6.82 0.92
C MET A 59 -7.15 8.20 0.27
N VAL A 60 -6.36 8.32 -0.80
CA VAL A 60 -6.01 9.62 -1.41
C VAL A 60 -6.64 9.85 -2.79
N GLY A 61 -7.10 8.80 -3.46
CA GLY A 61 -7.64 8.84 -4.81
C GLY A 61 -6.63 8.38 -5.88
N LEU A 62 -7.17 7.80 -6.95
CA LEU A 62 -6.39 7.18 -8.03
C LEU A 62 -5.63 8.18 -8.93
N ASP A 63 -6.09 9.42 -8.99
CA ASP A 63 -5.42 10.56 -9.61
C ASP A 63 -4.18 11.00 -8.83
N ALA A 64 -4.24 10.89 -7.51
CA ALA A 64 -3.13 11.25 -6.63
C ALA A 64 -2.18 10.07 -6.38
N ARG A 65 -2.62 8.82 -6.52
CA ARG A 65 -1.78 7.64 -6.28
C ARG A 65 -2.31 6.37 -6.95
N SER A 66 -1.46 5.70 -7.74
CA SER A 66 -1.80 4.42 -8.37
C SER A 66 -0.74 3.33 -8.08
N THR A 67 -1.14 2.13 -7.68
CA THR A 67 -0.23 0.98 -7.47
C THR A 67 -0.47 -0.11 -8.50
N MET A 68 0.49 -1.01 -8.70
CA MET A 68 0.32 -2.19 -9.55
C MET A 68 0.32 -3.50 -8.74
N ASP A 69 0.64 -3.43 -7.47
CA ASP A 69 0.79 -4.58 -6.60
C ASP A 69 -0.17 -4.45 -5.41
N LEU A 70 -0.63 -5.60 -4.94
CA LEU A 70 -1.48 -5.73 -3.76
C LEU A 70 -0.61 -6.23 -2.61
N ASP A 71 -0.51 -5.45 -1.55
CA ASP A 71 0.21 -5.82 -0.34
C ASP A 71 -0.79 -6.14 0.76
N ALA A 72 -0.59 -7.26 1.45
CA ALA A 72 -1.41 -7.64 2.58
C ALA A 72 -0.60 -8.36 3.65
N THR A 73 -1.11 -8.35 4.88
CA THR A 73 -0.63 -9.23 5.93
C THR A 73 -1.74 -10.21 6.33
N ILE A 74 -1.36 -11.43 6.68
CA ILE A 74 -2.31 -12.43 7.17
C ILE A 74 -2.16 -12.60 8.69
N LYS A 75 -3.30 -12.53 9.38
CA LYS A 75 -3.42 -12.75 10.82
C LYS A 75 -3.83 -14.18 11.13
N GLY A 76 -3.20 -14.78 12.13
CA GLY A 76 -3.64 -16.04 12.74
C GLY A 76 -3.61 -17.26 11.81
N ALA A 77 -2.77 -17.24 10.77
CA ALA A 77 -2.51 -18.39 9.91
C ALA A 77 -1.02 -18.69 9.86
N ASN A 78 -0.68 -19.97 9.70
CA ASN A 78 0.67 -20.37 9.31
C ASN A 78 0.90 -19.89 7.87
N VAL A 79 2.06 -19.31 7.63
CA VAL A 79 2.41 -18.77 6.32
C VAL A 79 3.52 -19.62 5.74
N ASN A 80 3.16 -20.87 5.47
CA ASN A 80 3.91 -21.71 4.54
C ASN A 80 3.20 -21.67 3.17
N VAL A 81 3.92 -22.11 2.14
CA VAL A 81 3.44 -22.08 0.76
C VAL A 81 2.13 -22.84 0.57
N GLU A 82 1.97 -24.00 1.22
CA GLU A 82 0.78 -24.86 1.09
C GLU A 82 -0.48 -24.20 1.68
N ASP A 83 -0.36 -23.60 2.86
CA ASP A 83 -1.45 -22.88 3.52
C ASP A 83 -1.90 -21.66 2.69
N ILE A 84 -0.95 -20.92 2.11
CA ILE A 84 -1.28 -19.81 1.20
C ILE A 84 -1.88 -20.31 -0.11
N GLU A 85 -1.42 -21.43 -0.67
CA GLU A 85 -2.02 -22.01 -1.86
C GLU A 85 -3.49 -22.37 -1.65
N ASN A 86 -3.80 -23.03 -0.53
CA ASN A 86 -5.16 -23.39 -0.15
C ASN A 86 -6.04 -22.14 0.07
N LEU A 87 -5.52 -21.16 0.81
CA LEU A 87 -6.20 -19.89 1.08
C LEU A 87 -6.52 -19.14 -0.21
N ILE A 88 -5.53 -18.95 -1.10
CA ILE A 88 -5.72 -18.26 -2.38
C ILE A 88 -6.70 -19.02 -3.27
N SER A 89 -6.58 -20.35 -3.33
CA SER A 89 -7.47 -21.20 -4.12
C SER A 89 -8.93 -21.08 -3.67
N SER A 90 -9.18 -21.06 -2.36
CA SER A 90 -10.53 -20.83 -1.82
C SER A 90 -11.07 -19.46 -2.21
N ILE A 91 -10.30 -18.38 -1.97
CA ILE A 91 -10.69 -17.00 -2.29
C ILE A 91 -11.05 -16.84 -3.76
N ILE A 92 -10.20 -17.32 -4.68
CA ILE A 92 -10.43 -17.09 -6.12
C ILE A 92 -11.65 -17.84 -6.68
N THR A 93 -12.14 -18.84 -5.96
CA THR A 93 -13.36 -19.60 -6.32
C THR A 93 -14.65 -19.00 -5.79
N VAL A 94 -14.58 -17.97 -4.94
CA VAL A 94 -15.76 -17.27 -4.43
C VAL A 94 -16.59 -16.70 -5.60
N PRO A 95 -17.88 -17.08 -5.74
CA PRO A 95 -18.70 -16.69 -6.87
C PRO A 95 -19.27 -15.27 -6.69
N ILE A 96 -18.89 -14.35 -7.57
CA ILE A 96 -19.38 -12.95 -7.55
C ILE A 96 -19.97 -12.46 -8.89
N ASP A 97 -20.13 -13.35 -9.87
CA ASP A 97 -20.72 -13.09 -11.21
C ASP A 97 -20.18 -11.84 -11.93
N ASP A 98 -18.87 -11.58 -11.80
CA ASP A 98 -18.17 -10.44 -12.39
C ASP A 98 -17.51 -10.75 -13.76
N GLY A 99 -17.62 -12.00 -14.21
CA GLY A 99 -16.99 -12.51 -15.44
C GLY A 99 -15.47 -12.66 -15.36
N VAL A 100 -14.84 -12.39 -14.21
CA VAL A 100 -13.39 -12.50 -14.03
C VAL A 100 -13.02 -13.90 -13.54
N LYS A 101 -12.08 -14.54 -14.24
CA LYS A 101 -11.50 -15.82 -13.84
C LYS A 101 -10.07 -15.63 -13.40
N PHE A 102 -9.72 -16.17 -12.24
CA PHE A 102 -8.37 -16.15 -11.72
C PHE A 102 -7.69 -17.48 -11.99
N GLN A 103 -6.38 -17.44 -12.22
CA GLN A 103 -5.54 -18.61 -12.33
C GLN A 103 -4.25 -18.38 -11.56
N LEU A 104 -4.01 -19.22 -10.55
CA LEU A 104 -2.74 -19.28 -9.83
C LEU A 104 -1.62 -19.70 -10.78
N LYS A 105 -0.49 -18.99 -10.73
CA LYS A 105 0.68 -19.28 -11.59
C LYS A 105 1.85 -19.81 -10.78
N SER A 106 2.20 -19.13 -9.70
CA SER A 106 3.28 -19.54 -8.81
C SER A 106 3.12 -18.90 -7.44
N ILE A 107 3.64 -19.60 -6.43
CA ILE A 107 3.83 -19.09 -5.09
C ILE A 107 5.30 -19.25 -4.76
N SER A 108 5.92 -18.20 -4.26
CA SER A 108 7.33 -18.20 -3.89
C SER A 108 7.53 -17.46 -2.60
N GLU A 109 8.34 -18.03 -1.72
CA GLU A 109 8.87 -17.28 -0.58
C GLU A 109 9.71 -16.11 -1.08
N ILE A 110 9.50 -14.96 -0.47
CA ILE A 110 10.31 -13.76 -0.66
C ILE A 110 10.84 -13.34 0.71
N MET A 111 12.04 -12.81 0.75
CA MET A 111 12.53 -12.15 1.95
C MET A 111 12.27 -10.67 1.75
N ASP A 112 11.44 -10.07 2.61
CA ASP A 112 11.32 -8.62 2.62
C ASP A 112 12.67 -8.02 3.03
N GLU A 113 12.93 -6.78 2.63
CA GLU A 113 14.18 -6.10 2.93
C GLU A 113 14.39 -5.87 4.46
N ALA A 114 13.39 -6.21 5.28
CA ALA A 114 13.38 -6.15 6.74
C ALA A 114 13.43 -7.53 7.45
N GLU A 115 14.07 -8.54 6.82
CA GLU A 115 14.40 -9.86 7.42
C GLU A 115 13.23 -10.79 7.79
N TYR A 116 11.99 -10.51 7.35
CA TYR A 116 10.87 -11.44 7.53
C TYR A 116 10.52 -12.23 6.25
N PRO A 117 10.25 -13.54 6.37
CA PRO A 117 9.72 -14.32 5.27
C PRO A 117 8.32 -13.82 4.92
N GLY A 118 8.16 -13.39 3.67
CA GLY A 118 6.88 -13.12 3.03
C GLY A 118 6.63 -14.14 1.92
N ILE A 119 5.43 -14.11 1.35
CA ILE A 119 5.04 -14.96 0.24
C ILE A 119 4.54 -14.09 -0.91
N ARG A 120 5.14 -14.27 -2.08
CA ARG A 120 4.67 -13.68 -3.32
C ARG A 120 3.80 -14.66 -4.07
N VAL A 121 2.56 -14.26 -4.32
CA VAL A 121 1.58 -15.00 -5.12
C VAL A 121 1.49 -14.32 -6.48
N SER A 122 1.84 -15.06 -7.54
CA SER A 122 1.66 -14.61 -8.91
C SER A 122 0.45 -15.29 -9.53
N MET A 123 -0.44 -14.50 -10.12
CA MET A 123 -1.66 -14.97 -10.76
C MET A 123 -1.87 -14.29 -12.12
N SER A 124 -2.80 -14.83 -12.89
CA SER A 124 -3.38 -14.12 -14.03
C SER A 124 -4.89 -14.08 -13.89
N THR A 125 -5.49 -12.96 -14.29
CA THR A 125 -6.93 -12.82 -14.45
C THR A 125 -7.29 -12.89 -15.92
N THR A 126 -8.44 -13.48 -16.25
CA THR A 126 -9.02 -13.48 -17.58
C THR A 126 -10.42 -12.88 -17.51
N PHE A 127 -10.68 -11.85 -18.30
CA PHE A 127 -11.99 -11.23 -18.47
C PHE A 127 -12.28 -11.04 -19.95
N ASP A 128 -13.31 -11.73 -20.47
CA ASP A 128 -13.72 -11.68 -21.89
C ASP A 128 -12.51 -11.83 -22.86
N GLY A 129 -11.68 -12.84 -22.60
CA GLY A 129 -10.48 -13.17 -23.36
C GLY A 129 -9.25 -12.30 -23.08
N VAL A 130 -9.37 -11.21 -22.31
CA VAL A 130 -8.23 -10.35 -21.94
C VAL A 130 -7.55 -10.91 -20.70
N VAL A 131 -6.25 -11.20 -20.82
CA VAL A 131 -5.42 -11.70 -19.72
C VAL A 131 -4.66 -10.54 -19.07
N THR A 132 -4.79 -10.38 -17.75
CA THR A 132 -4.06 -9.37 -16.98
C THR A 132 -3.29 -10.03 -15.83
N PRO A 133 -1.96 -9.85 -15.72
CA PRO A 133 -1.18 -10.43 -14.64
C PRO A 133 -1.46 -9.71 -13.31
N LEU A 134 -1.49 -10.46 -12.22
CA LEU A 134 -1.69 -9.97 -10.85
C LEU A 134 -0.57 -10.46 -9.95
N LYS A 135 -0.10 -9.61 -9.04
CA LYS A 135 0.87 -9.97 -8.01
C LYS A 135 0.34 -9.55 -6.65
N ILE A 136 0.51 -10.44 -5.68
CA ILE A 136 0.13 -10.19 -4.29
C ILE A 136 1.33 -10.56 -3.43
N ASP A 137 1.76 -9.61 -2.61
CA ASP A 137 2.80 -9.83 -1.61
C ASP A 137 2.14 -9.93 -0.25
N ILE A 138 2.39 -11.06 0.41
CA ILE A 138 1.76 -11.43 1.68
C ILE A 138 2.83 -11.50 2.75
N SER A 139 2.73 -10.62 3.75
CA SER A 139 3.56 -10.63 4.96
C SER A 139 2.83 -11.30 6.13
N THR A 140 3.54 -11.46 7.26
CA THR A 140 3.07 -12.25 8.40
C THR A 140 3.61 -11.67 9.70
N GLY A 141 2.73 -11.57 10.70
CA GLY A 141 3.11 -11.11 12.03
C GLY A 141 3.54 -9.64 12.08
N ASP A 142 3.08 -8.83 11.14
CA ASP A 142 3.31 -7.39 11.15
C ASP A 142 2.70 -6.76 12.41
N ALA A 143 3.38 -5.75 12.96
CA ALA A 143 2.88 -4.99 14.10
C ALA A 143 1.89 -3.92 13.60
N ILE A 144 0.61 -4.08 13.96
CA ILE A 144 -0.45 -3.11 13.64
C ILE A 144 -0.91 -2.46 14.94
N THR A 145 -0.71 -1.16 15.07
CA THR A 145 -0.91 -0.45 16.34
C THR A 145 -2.01 0.61 16.18
N PRO A 146 -3.08 0.59 16.98
CA PRO A 146 -3.37 -0.39 18.04
C PRO A 146 -3.94 -1.72 17.51
N ARG A 147 -4.50 -1.70 16.29
CA ARG A 147 -5.10 -2.85 15.58
C ARG A 147 -5.49 -2.44 14.16
N GLU A 148 -5.79 -3.44 13.34
CA GLU A 148 -6.46 -3.29 12.05
C GLU A 148 -7.83 -2.61 12.19
N VAL A 149 -8.26 -1.95 11.11
CA VAL A 149 -9.55 -1.24 11.03
C VAL A 149 -10.38 -1.77 9.86
N GLN A 150 -11.70 -1.72 9.99
CA GLN A 150 -12.58 -1.95 8.85
C GLN A 150 -12.51 -0.74 7.92
N TYR A 151 -12.10 -0.98 6.68
CA TYR A 151 -12.00 0.03 5.65
C TYR A 151 -13.08 -0.21 4.60
N SER A 152 -13.94 0.79 4.40
CA SER A 152 -14.94 0.75 3.35
C SER A 152 -14.30 1.14 2.01
N PHE A 153 -13.90 0.14 1.24
CA PHE A 153 -13.19 0.30 -0.02
C PHE A 153 -14.16 0.61 -1.15
N LYS A 154 -14.13 1.85 -1.65
CA LYS A 154 -14.95 2.27 -2.80
C LYS A 154 -14.40 1.66 -4.09
N LEU A 155 -15.27 0.99 -4.85
CA LEU A 155 -14.89 0.38 -6.13
C LEU A 155 -14.77 1.43 -7.23
N MET A 156 -13.77 1.28 -8.11
CA MET A 156 -13.42 2.29 -9.10
C MET A 156 -14.49 2.49 -10.19
N LEU A 157 -15.15 1.41 -10.62
CA LEU A 157 -16.10 1.43 -11.75
C LEU A 157 -17.55 1.17 -11.32
N GLU A 158 -17.82 1.14 -10.02
CA GLU A 158 -19.15 0.86 -9.46
C GLU A 158 -19.48 1.85 -8.34
N ASP A 159 -20.74 2.25 -8.25
CA ASP A 159 -21.20 3.14 -7.17
C ASP A 159 -21.57 2.34 -5.91
N ARG A 160 -20.57 1.65 -5.36
CA ARG A 160 -20.67 0.90 -4.10
C ARG A 160 -19.28 0.69 -3.48
N SER A 161 -19.27 0.27 -2.23
CA SER A 161 -18.07 -0.12 -1.49
C SER A 161 -18.13 -1.58 -1.06
N ILE A 162 -16.96 -2.14 -0.74
CA ILE A 162 -16.79 -3.41 -0.03
C ILE A 162 -16.07 -3.15 1.28
N ASP A 163 -16.35 -3.94 2.32
CA ASP A 163 -15.67 -3.81 3.60
C ASP A 163 -14.54 -4.84 3.70
N ILE A 164 -13.34 -4.36 4.03
CA ILE A 164 -12.14 -5.18 4.19
C ILE A 164 -11.38 -4.75 5.44
N TRP A 165 -10.59 -5.64 6.04
CA TRP A 165 -9.63 -5.23 7.05
C TRP A 165 -8.43 -4.56 6.40
N ALA A 166 -7.94 -3.51 7.03
CA ALA A 166 -6.78 -2.76 6.56
C ALA A 166 -5.94 -2.23 7.73
N TYR A 167 -4.74 -1.78 7.42
CA TYR A 167 -3.96 -0.97 8.36
C TYR A 167 -4.69 0.32 8.69
N ASN A 168 -4.57 0.75 9.95
CA ASN A 168 -4.89 2.13 10.30
C ASN A 168 -3.83 3.09 9.73
N LEU A 169 -4.18 4.36 9.68
CA LEU A 169 -3.35 5.40 9.06
C LEU A 169 -2.00 5.56 9.77
N GLU A 170 -1.99 5.52 11.11
CA GLU A 170 -0.78 5.63 11.93
C GLU A 170 0.23 4.53 11.63
N THR A 171 -0.22 3.28 11.47
CA THR A 171 0.63 2.15 11.10
C THR A 171 1.20 2.29 9.69
N VAL A 172 0.38 2.76 8.72
CA VAL A 172 0.84 3.03 7.35
C VAL A 172 1.95 4.08 7.34
N LEU A 173 1.78 5.17 8.09
CA LEU A 173 2.76 6.26 8.18
C LEU A 173 4.01 5.83 8.95
N ALA A 174 3.85 5.09 10.05
CA ALA A 174 4.94 4.54 10.84
C ALA A 174 5.88 3.65 10.02
N GLU A 175 5.34 2.73 9.21
CA GLU A 175 6.15 1.85 8.34
C GLU A 175 7.01 2.65 7.35
N LYS A 176 6.46 3.73 6.79
CA LYS A 176 7.16 4.59 5.83
C LYS A 176 8.22 5.44 6.52
N LEU A 177 7.88 6.03 7.65
CA LEU A 177 8.79 6.86 8.43
C LEU A 177 9.99 6.05 8.94
N GLU A 178 9.74 4.85 9.48
CA GLU A 178 10.78 3.91 9.88
C GLU A 178 11.70 3.54 8.71
N THR A 179 11.16 3.32 7.52
CA THR A 179 11.96 3.01 6.32
C THR A 179 12.85 4.19 5.91
N ILE A 180 12.38 5.43 6.05
CA ILE A 180 13.19 6.61 5.79
C ILE A 180 14.33 6.73 6.79
N ILE A 181 14.04 6.55 8.09
CA ILE A 181 15.03 6.60 9.17
C ILE A 181 16.11 5.53 8.98
N THR A 182 15.72 4.29 8.67
CA THR A 182 16.66 3.16 8.58
C THR A 182 17.51 3.15 7.32
N ARG A 183 16.97 3.60 6.18
CA ARG A 183 17.69 3.59 4.91
C ARG A 183 18.51 4.86 4.67
N THR A 184 18.16 5.95 5.33
CA THR A 184 18.88 7.23 5.21
C THR A 184 19.06 7.59 3.72
N THR A 185 20.28 7.93 3.28
CA THR A 185 20.62 8.32 1.91
C THR A 185 20.67 7.16 0.90
N THR A 186 20.55 5.90 1.37
CA THR A 186 20.43 4.73 0.48
C THR A 186 18.98 4.46 0.05
N ASN A 187 18.02 5.25 0.55
CA ASN A 187 16.61 5.05 0.29
C ASN A 187 16.22 5.45 -1.15
N THR A 188 15.88 4.46 -1.98
CA THR A 188 15.41 4.68 -3.35
C THR A 188 13.88 4.74 -3.47
N ARG A 189 13.14 4.55 -2.37
CA ARG A 189 11.68 4.51 -2.34
C ARG A 189 11.08 5.91 -2.24
N MET A 190 11.35 6.76 -3.24
CA MET A 190 10.81 8.14 -3.32
C MET A 190 9.29 8.24 -3.15
N ARG A 191 8.58 7.16 -3.48
CA ARG A 191 7.14 7.04 -3.28
C ARG A 191 6.72 7.08 -1.80
N ASP A 192 7.52 6.57 -0.87
CA ASP A 192 7.19 6.64 0.56
C ASP A 192 7.21 8.08 1.06
N PHE A 193 8.13 8.90 0.53
CA PHE A 193 8.19 10.33 0.80
C PHE A 193 6.93 11.06 0.31
N TYR A 194 6.49 10.75 -0.93
CA TYR A 194 5.23 11.28 -1.46
C TYR A 194 4.02 10.82 -0.63
N ASP A 195 3.94 9.52 -0.33
CA ASP A 195 2.82 8.93 0.41
C ASP A 195 2.68 9.59 1.80
N ILE A 196 3.78 9.85 2.51
CA ILE A 196 3.76 10.61 3.78
C ILE A 196 3.17 12.01 3.57
N PHE A 197 3.69 12.76 2.57
CA PHE A 197 3.22 14.11 2.29
C PHE A 197 1.71 14.16 2.03
N ILE A 198 1.20 13.32 1.13
CA ILE A 198 -0.21 13.40 0.72
C ILE A 198 -1.15 12.88 1.81
N LEU A 199 -0.74 11.87 2.58
CA LEU A 199 -1.53 11.36 3.71
C LEU A 199 -1.56 12.36 4.86
N GLU A 200 -0.45 13.05 5.16
CA GLU A 200 -0.43 14.13 6.15
C GLU A 200 -1.29 15.31 5.71
N GLN A 201 -1.22 15.70 4.44
CA GLN A 201 -2.02 16.79 3.91
C GLN A 201 -3.53 16.51 3.98
N LEU A 202 -3.97 15.30 3.65
CA LEU A 202 -5.38 14.94 3.59
C LEU A 202 -5.96 14.52 4.95
N HIS A 203 -5.18 13.79 5.73
CA HIS A 203 -5.64 13.09 6.93
C HIS A 203 -4.82 13.41 8.19
N GLY A 204 -3.82 14.29 8.12
CA GLY A 204 -2.93 14.60 9.25
C GLY A 204 -3.65 15.12 10.49
N THR A 205 -4.79 15.80 10.32
CA THR A 205 -5.62 16.29 11.44
C THR A 205 -6.35 15.18 12.20
N THR A 206 -6.49 13.99 11.62
CA THR A 206 -7.15 12.84 12.28
C THR A 206 -6.16 11.95 13.03
N LEU A 207 -4.86 12.18 12.86
CA LEU A 207 -3.82 11.37 13.50
C LEU A 207 -3.84 11.54 15.01
N ASN A 208 -3.73 10.43 15.73
CA ASN A 208 -3.45 10.46 17.15
C ASN A 208 -1.92 10.41 17.40
N PRO A 209 -1.32 11.46 18.01
CA PRO A 209 0.12 11.53 18.28
C PRO A 209 0.66 10.31 19.03
N LYS A 210 -0.07 9.85 20.05
CA LYS A 210 0.33 8.72 20.88
C LYS A 210 0.29 7.40 20.08
N ILE A 211 -0.77 7.19 19.29
CA ILE A 211 -0.88 5.98 18.46
C ILE A 211 0.21 5.96 17.40
N LEU A 212 0.51 7.10 16.75
CA LEU A 212 1.58 7.21 15.76
C LEU A 212 2.94 6.87 16.37
N HIS A 213 3.23 7.38 17.56
CA HIS A 213 4.42 7.04 18.32
C HIS A 213 4.52 5.55 18.63
N ASP A 214 3.47 4.99 19.23
CA ASP A 214 3.44 3.58 19.61
C ASP A 214 3.52 2.67 18.36
N ALA A 215 2.96 3.11 17.23
CA ALA A 215 3.08 2.42 15.94
C ALA A 215 4.52 2.45 15.41
N LEU A 216 5.19 3.61 15.42
CA LEU A 216 6.58 3.74 15.00
C LEU A 216 7.51 2.84 15.83
N LEU A 217 7.37 2.88 17.16
CA LEU A 217 8.14 2.01 18.05
C LEU A 217 7.87 0.52 17.79
N ALA A 218 6.61 0.13 17.67
CA ALA A 218 6.24 -1.27 17.42
C ALA A 218 6.77 -1.77 16.07
N THR A 219 6.71 -0.94 15.03
CA THR A 219 7.30 -1.22 13.72
C THR A 219 8.81 -1.36 13.81
N ALA A 220 9.50 -0.42 14.46
CA ALA A 220 10.96 -0.47 14.59
C ALA A 220 11.41 -1.68 15.42
N HIS A 221 10.71 -2.00 16.51
CA HIS A 221 10.96 -3.19 17.31
C HIS A 221 10.80 -4.46 16.48
N LYS A 222 9.69 -4.55 15.73
CA LYS A 222 9.47 -5.66 14.82
C LYS A 222 10.61 -5.76 13.81
N ARG A 223 11.10 -4.67 13.24
CA ARG A 223 12.16 -4.67 12.22
C ARG A 223 13.59 -4.69 12.79
N GLY A 224 13.77 -4.76 14.11
CA GLY A 224 15.09 -4.74 14.76
C GLY A 224 15.86 -3.42 14.58
N SER A 225 15.13 -2.32 14.36
CA SER A 225 15.67 -1.02 13.94
C SER A 225 15.50 0.09 14.99
N GLU A 226 15.07 -0.25 16.20
CA GLU A 226 14.82 0.71 17.31
C GLU A 226 16.01 1.62 17.59
N LYS A 227 17.23 1.08 17.47
CA LYS A 227 18.48 1.83 17.70
C LYS A 227 18.64 3.04 16.79
N TYR A 228 17.99 3.05 15.62
CA TYR A 228 18.07 4.15 14.66
C TYR A 228 17.08 5.29 14.95
N LEU A 229 16.02 5.03 15.75
CA LEU A 229 15.01 6.06 16.04
C LEU A 229 15.60 7.27 16.78
N ASN A 230 16.57 7.04 17.67
CA ASN A 230 17.26 8.11 18.39
C ASN A 230 18.10 9.03 17.49
N GLN A 231 18.33 8.65 16.23
CA GLN A 231 19.12 9.38 15.24
C GLN A 231 18.24 10.01 14.15
N ALA A 232 16.91 9.99 14.30
CA ALA A 232 15.99 10.42 13.25
C ALA A 232 16.24 11.85 12.76
N GLU A 233 16.49 12.81 13.66
CA GLU A 233 16.78 14.20 13.28
C GLU A 233 18.06 14.33 12.43
N GLU A 234 19.15 13.66 12.85
CA GLU A 234 20.41 13.64 12.09
C GLU A 234 20.20 12.98 10.72
N VAL A 235 19.43 11.88 10.67
CA VAL A 235 19.08 11.22 9.41
C VAL A 235 18.29 12.14 8.49
N PHE A 236 17.33 12.92 9.01
CA PHE A 236 16.57 13.87 8.20
C PHE A 236 17.46 15.00 7.67
N ASP A 237 18.41 15.49 8.47
CA ASP A 237 19.40 16.47 8.01
C ASP A 237 20.26 15.90 6.86
N GLU A 238 20.72 14.65 6.99
CA GLU A 238 21.50 13.98 5.94
C GLU A 238 20.67 13.79 4.66
N VAL A 239 19.44 13.26 4.79
CA VAL A 239 18.55 13.00 3.66
C VAL A 239 18.14 14.28 2.94
N GLU A 240 17.87 15.36 3.68
CA GLU A 240 17.47 16.65 3.12
C GLU A 240 18.60 17.28 2.29
N ASN A 241 19.84 17.19 2.79
CA ASN A 241 21.02 17.81 2.18
C ASN A 241 21.74 16.90 1.15
N ASP A 242 21.34 15.64 1.03
CA ASP A 242 21.96 14.71 0.08
C ASP A 242 21.55 14.99 -1.38
N SER A 243 22.56 15.26 -2.22
CA SER A 243 22.34 15.59 -3.63
C SER A 243 21.81 14.43 -4.47
N VAL A 244 22.01 13.17 -4.05
CA VAL A 244 21.49 11.99 -4.75
C VAL A 244 19.99 11.87 -4.46
N MET A 245 19.57 12.04 -3.21
CA MET A 245 18.17 12.03 -2.80
C MET A 245 17.37 13.12 -3.54
N GLN A 246 17.91 14.34 -3.61
CA GLN A 246 17.31 15.43 -4.38
C GLN A 246 17.11 15.07 -5.86
N LYS A 247 18.15 14.48 -6.50
CA LYS A 247 18.07 14.03 -7.90
C LYS A 247 17.06 12.90 -8.11
N LEU A 248 16.97 11.96 -7.15
CA LEU A 248 15.98 10.88 -7.19
C LEU A 248 14.56 11.44 -7.10
N TRP A 249 14.34 12.43 -6.23
CA TRP A 249 13.05 13.12 -6.13
C TRP A 249 12.72 13.92 -7.41
N GLU A 250 13.68 14.64 -7.98
CA GLU A 250 13.49 15.33 -9.27
C GLU A 250 13.10 14.37 -10.40
N ALA A 251 13.75 13.20 -10.47
CA ALA A 251 13.39 12.17 -11.44
C ALA A 251 11.98 11.62 -11.18
N TYR A 252 11.60 11.46 -9.91
CA TYR A 252 10.27 11.01 -9.50
C TYR A 252 9.17 11.99 -9.92
N ARG A 253 9.28 13.29 -9.61
CA ARG A 253 8.28 14.31 -10.00
C ARG A 253 8.18 14.54 -11.51
N LYS A 254 9.26 14.30 -12.26
CA LYS A 254 9.22 14.31 -13.74
C LYS A 254 8.44 13.13 -14.30
N LYS A 255 8.45 12.01 -13.60
CA LYS A 255 7.77 10.76 -14.02
C LYS A 255 6.29 10.75 -13.63
N PHE A 256 5.94 11.32 -12.49
CA PHE A 256 4.60 11.25 -11.92
C PHE A 256 3.99 12.65 -11.80
N SER A 257 2.95 12.92 -12.62
CA SER A 257 2.29 14.23 -12.70
C SER A 257 1.71 14.71 -11.37
N TYR A 258 1.19 13.81 -10.53
CA TYR A 258 0.66 14.16 -9.21
C TYR A 258 1.71 14.75 -8.26
N ALA A 259 2.99 14.51 -8.51
CA ALA A 259 4.09 15.04 -7.71
C ALA A 259 4.82 16.20 -8.40
N SER A 260 4.35 16.65 -9.57
CA SER A 260 5.11 17.57 -10.44
C SER A 260 5.48 18.88 -9.78
N ASP A 261 4.66 19.37 -8.86
CA ASP A 261 4.79 20.71 -8.25
C ASP A 261 5.38 20.64 -6.82
N LEU A 262 5.78 19.45 -6.37
CA LEU A 262 6.30 19.23 -5.03
C LEU A 262 7.82 19.31 -5.05
N GLU A 263 8.36 20.41 -4.53
CA GLU A 263 9.80 20.57 -4.31
C GLU A 263 10.30 19.68 -3.15
N TRP A 264 11.60 19.36 -3.15
CA TRP A 264 12.18 18.47 -2.15
C TRP A 264 12.03 19.00 -0.71
N ASP A 265 12.19 20.31 -0.52
CA ASP A 265 12.03 20.95 0.79
C ASP A 265 10.60 20.84 1.32
N VAL A 266 9.58 20.86 0.45
CA VAL A 266 8.17 20.67 0.82
C VAL A 266 7.96 19.25 1.37
N ILE A 267 8.57 18.26 0.74
CA ILE A 267 8.51 16.86 1.16
C ILE A 267 9.21 16.66 2.50
N MET A 268 10.43 17.17 2.66
CA MET A 268 11.17 17.04 3.92
C MET A 268 10.48 17.76 5.07
N LYS A 269 9.86 18.92 4.82
CA LYS A 269 9.02 19.60 5.81
C LYS A 269 7.84 18.73 6.27
N ALA A 270 7.19 17.98 5.38
CA ALA A 270 6.09 17.09 5.75
C ALA A 270 6.56 15.91 6.60
N ILE A 271 7.72 15.33 6.27
CA ILE A 271 8.33 14.24 7.05
C ILE A 271 8.68 14.71 8.46
N ARG A 272 9.33 15.87 8.60
CA ARG A 272 9.65 16.46 9.91
C ARG A 272 8.39 16.77 10.71
N ARG A 273 7.36 17.37 10.09
CA ARG A 273 6.07 17.62 10.78
C ARG A 273 5.43 16.34 11.31
N LEU A 274 5.48 15.26 10.54
CA LEU A 274 4.97 13.96 10.95
C LEU A 274 5.77 13.40 12.14
N TYR A 275 7.10 13.51 12.10
CA TYR A 275 7.96 13.06 13.19
C TYR A 275 7.78 13.92 14.46
N ASP A 276 7.69 15.25 14.34
CA ASP A 276 7.36 16.16 15.45
C ASP A 276 6.01 15.80 16.11
N LEU A 277 5.03 15.40 15.29
CA LEU A 277 3.74 14.93 15.79
C LEU A 277 3.88 13.62 16.58
N CYS A 278 4.71 12.70 16.09
CA CYS A 278 5.05 11.46 16.77
C CYS A 278 5.73 11.73 18.13
N GLU A 279 6.73 12.61 18.19
CA GLU A 279 7.45 12.95 19.43
C GLU A 279 6.55 13.56 20.51
N LYS A 280 5.53 14.35 20.12
CA LYS A 280 4.52 14.86 21.07
C LYS A 280 3.73 13.73 21.75
N GLY A 281 3.66 12.54 21.16
CA GLY A 281 3.04 11.36 21.73
C GLY A 281 3.77 10.78 22.94
N ILE A 282 5.05 11.11 23.15
CA ILE A 282 5.86 10.66 24.31
C ILE A 282 5.37 11.31 25.62
N GLY A 283 4.86 12.54 25.54
CA GLY A 283 4.47 13.35 26.69
C GLY A 283 2.99 13.25 27.11
N LEU A 284 2.19 12.42 26.42
CA LEU A 284 0.75 12.25 26.62
C LEU A 284 0.41 10.85 27.18
#